data_AF-A0AAN7WJT2-F1
#
_entry.id   AF-A0AAN7WJT2-F1
#
_cell.length_a   1.000
_cell.length_b   1.000
_cell.length_c   1.000
_cell.angle_alpha   90.00
_cell.angle_beta   90.00
_cell.angle_gamma   90.00
#
_symmetry.space_group_name_H-M   'P 1'
#
loop_
_entity.id
_entity.type
_entity.pdbx_description
1 polymer ?
#
loop_
_entity_poly.entity_id
_entity_poly.type
_entity_poly.pdbx_seq_one_letter_code
_entity_poly.pdbx_strand_id
1 'polypeptide(L)'
;MSDAQITASIPGALVAMSEVARCSAKYTPLLVDSETFGQGVQILRIMKMELQALRTLHKEHWTAYDEIMCFALRINSSATLEVQYDKRHRDEGDARGDQSTQFALRAELVDNFDAALQIIKIICSEPLYFNPAHPAASMASRQDDLRFKALPKSCFHALLFATFFLLRYFVPNSRDEGNASIQETARNHVRMAYECLRNAARPDLADEMYRGAAVVETLSRAAQCSPEWNEYKPRTHDRLGASIMFDALGMANRLRSKPTHLTTDLDAPQQPIRADTPFMAGLPETDSLEWDMFFQGVHADQVWDYAWPLNDVGNQDAWFG
;
A
#
# COMPACT_ATOMS: atom_id res chain seq x y z
N MET A 1 27.52 38.45 28.61
CA MET A 1 27.09 37.67 27.44
C MET A 1 27.17 36.22 27.85
N SER A 2 26.05 35.64 28.29
CA SER A 2 25.98 34.25 28.73
C SER A 2 25.56 33.39 27.55
N ASP A 3 26.44 32.48 27.14
CA ASP A 3 26.11 31.36 26.28
C ASP A 3 25.12 30.45 27.02
N ALA A 4 23.83 30.77 26.91
CA ALA A 4 22.77 29.85 27.27
C ALA A 4 22.74 28.78 26.17
N GLN A 5 23.42 27.67 26.44
CA GLN A 5 23.34 26.43 25.66
C GLN A 5 21.87 26.06 25.44
N ILE A 6 21.39 26.29 24.23
CA ILE A 6 20.17 25.67 23.72
C ILE A 6 20.54 24.22 23.43
N THR A 7 20.67 23.39 24.47
CA THR A 7 20.53 21.95 24.32
C THR A 7 19.04 21.67 24.18
N ALA A 8 18.49 21.95 23.00
CA ALA A 8 17.15 21.52 22.66
C ALA A 8 17.14 19.99 22.68
N SER A 9 16.55 19.41 23.72
CA SER A 9 16.29 17.98 23.77
C SER A 9 15.46 17.59 22.56
N ILE A 10 15.95 16.62 21.77
CA ILE A 10 15.22 16.08 20.62
C ILE A 10 13.84 15.61 21.13
N PRO A 11 12.72 16.03 20.49
CA PRO A 11 11.39 15.58 20.89
C PRO A 11 11.30 14.05 20.88
N GLY A 12 10.77 13.44 21.93
CA GLY A 12 10.72 11.98 22.05
C GLY A 12 9.95 11.29 20.92
N ALA A 13 8.97 11.97 20.31
CA ALA A 13 8.26 11.48 19.12
C ALA A 13 9.17 11.39 17.88
N LEU A 14 10.08 12.36 17.71
CA LEU A 14 11.08 12.32 16.64
C LEU A 14 12.06 11.16 16.85
N VAL A 15 12.41 10.86 18.10
CA VAL A 15 13.24 9.70 18.44
C VAL A 15 12.52 8.40 18.06
N ALA A 16 11.26 8.22 18.47
CA ALA A 16 10.47 7.03 18.14
C ALA A 16 10.38 6.82 16.62
N MET A 17 10.05 7.87 15.87
CA MET A 17 9.99 7.82 14.40
C MET A 17 11.34 7.45 13.77
N SER A 18 12.44 8.04 14.26
CA SER A 18 13.78 7.74 13.76
C SER A 18 14.19 6.28 14.02
N GLU A 19 13.73 5.67 15.12
CA GLU A 19 13.99 4.27 15.44
C GLU A 19 13.20 3.32 14.53
N VAL A 20 11.96 3.66 14.17
CA VAL A 20 11.18 2.92 13.18
C VAL A 20 11.83 2.99 11.80
N ALA A 21 12.28 4.18 11.39
CA ALA A 21 13.04 4.37 10.15
C ALA A 21 14.36 3.57 10.17
N ARG A 22 15.08 3.57 11.30
CA ARG A 22 16.30 2.77 11.48
C ARG A 22 16.01 1.28 11.33
N CYS A 23 14.90 0.78 11.89
CA CYS A 23 14.48 -0.60 11.69
C CYS A 23 14.22 -0.92 10.22
N SER A 24 13.52 -0.05 9.50
CA SER A 24 13.30 -0.21 8.06
C SER A 24 14.62 -0.29 7.29
N ALA A 25 15.53 0.67 7.52
CA ALA A 25 16.82 0.73 6.85
C ALA A 25 17.72 -0.48 7.16
N LYS A 26 17.63 -1.02 8.38
CA LYS A 26 18.37 -2.21 8.81
C LYS A 26 17.84 -3.49 8.17
N TYR A 27 16.52 -3.69 8.16
CA TYR A 27 15.93 -4.98 7.82
C TYR A 27 15.55 -5.13 6.35
N THR A 28 15.22 -4.05 5.65
CA THR A 28 14.85 -4.10 4.24
C THR A 28 15.97 -4.70 3.37
N PRO A 29 17.24 -4.24 3.45
CA PRO A 29 18.32 -4.85 2.67
C PRO A 29 18.53 -6.33 3.02
N LEU A 30 18.46 -6.69 4.31
CA LEU A 30 18.64 -8.07 4.75
C LEU A 30 17.56 -9.02 4.20
N LEU A 31 16.33 -8.53 4.06
CA LEU A 31 15.24 -9.28 3.43
C LEU A 31 15.47 -9.46 1.93
N VAL A 32 15.98 -8.43 1.26
CA VAL A 32 16.30 -8.45 -0.18
C VAL A 32 17.43 -9.41 -0.48
N ASP A 33 18.49 -9.35 0.32
CA ASP A 33 19.72 -10.13 0.14
C ASP A 33 19.62 -11.53 0.78
N SER A 34 18.45 -11.92 1.29
CA SER A 34 18.29 -13.23 1.94
C SER A 34 18.56 -14.37 0.94
N GLU A 35 19.51 -15.25 1.26
CA GLU A 35 19.91 -16.34 0.36
C GLU A 35 18.83 -17.42 0.31
N THR A 36 18.17 -17.65 1.44
CA THR A 36 17.10 -18.64 1.55
C THR A 36 15.81 -17.99 2.03
N PHE A 37 14.68 -18.54 1.60
CA PHE A 37 13.38 -18.07 2.05
C PHE A 37 13.19 -18.21 3.58
N GLY A 38 13.67 -19.32 4.15
CA GLY A 38 13.64 -19.54 5.59
C GLY A 38 14.37 -18.44 6.36
N GLN A 39 15.52 -17.98 5.86
CA GLN A 39 16.24 -16.84 6.43
C GLN A 39 15.40 -15.56 6.35
N GLY A 40 14.75 -15.29 5.21
CA GLY A 40 13.85 -14.14 5.05
C GLY A 40 12.71 -14.12 6.09
N VAL A 41 12.06 -15.27 6.34
CA VAL A 41 11.02 -15.40 7.38
C VAL A 41 11.57 -15.13 8.78
N GLN A 42 12.77 -15.61 9.11
CA GLN A 42 13.38 -15.33 10.42
C GLN A 42 13.71 -13.84 10.58
N ILE A 43 14.23 -13.20 9.53
CA ILE A 43 14.50 -11.76 9.53
C ILE A 43 13.21 -10.97 9.78
N LEU A 44 12.11 -11.33 9.10
CA LEU A 44 10.80 -10.72 9.31
C LEU A 44 10.32 -10.85 10.76
N ARG A 45 10.49 -12.03 11.38
CA ARG A 45 10.12 -12.26 12.78
C ARG A 45 10.94 -11.41 13.74
N ILE A 46 12.26 -11.34 13.55
CA ILE A 46 13.14 -10.52 14.37
C ILE A 46 12.75 -9.04 14.23
N MET A 47 12.50 -8.57 13.01
CA MET A 47 12.04 -7.20 12.76
C MET A 47 10.73 -6.91 13.51
N LYS A 48 9.75 -7.80 13.45
CA LYS A 48 8.47 -7.66 14.18
C LYS A 48 8.68 -7.57 15.69
N MET A 49 9.58 -8.38 16.25
CA MET A 49 9.94 -8.30 17.66
C MET A 49 10.62 -6.98 18.03
N GLU A 50 11.54 -6.47 17.20
CA GLU A 50 12.18 -5.17 17.44
C GLU A 50 11.17 -4.02 17.38
N LEU A 51 10.26 -4.01 16.39
CA LEU A 51 9.18 -3.02 16.30
C LEU A 51 8.26 -3.03 17.53
N GLN A 52 7.89 -4.23 18.00
CA GLN A 52 7.09 -4.36 19.22
C GLN A 52 7.85 -3.86 20.46
N ALA A 53 9.16 -4.10 20.52
CA ALA A 53 10.01 -3.59 21.60
C ALA A 53 10.10 -2.05 21.57
N LEU A 54 10.23 -1.44 20.38
CA LEU A 54 10.23 0.02 20.23
C LEU A 54 8.94 0.65 20.76
N ARG A 55 7.79 0.04 20.45
CA ARG A 55 6.50 0.47 21.00
C ARG A 55 6.48 0.48 22.53
N THR A 56 7.05 -0.55 23.16
CA THR A 56 7.13 -0.62 24.63
C THR A 56 8.11 0.39 25.21
N LEU A 57 9.24 0.61 24.54
CA LEU A 57 10.32 1.50 24.98
C LEU A 57 9.91 2.98 24.90
N HIS A 58 9.25 3.37 23.82
CA HIS A 58 8.85 4.75 23.53
C HIS A 58 7.38 5.03 23.84
N LYS A 59 6.74 4.21 24.69
CA LYS A 59 5.30 4.24 24.97
C LYS A 59 4.74 5.64 25.26
N GLU A 60 5.48 6.48 25.97
CA GLU A 60 5.05 7.84 26.36
C GLU A 60 5.01 8.84 25.19
N HIS A 61 5.75 8.55 24.12
CA HIS A 61 5.89 9.41 22.95
C HIS A 61 5.43 8.75 21.67
N TRP A 62 4.88 7.54 21.79
CA TRP A 62 4.40 6.73 20.68
C TRP A 62 3.12 7.33 20.11
N THR A 63 3.15 7.68 18.84
CA THR A 63 2.04 8.30 18.15
C THR A 63 1.31 7.31 17.24
N ALA A 64 0.12 7.68 16.81
CA ALA A 64 -0.59 6.93 15.77
C ALA A 64 0.19 6.89 14.45
N TYR A 65 1.04 7.88 14.17
CA TYR A 65 1.94 7.84 13.01
C TYR A 65 2.93 6.68 13.11
N ASP A 66 3.55 6.52 14.28
CA ASP A 66 4.55 5.48 14.53
C ASP A 66 3.91 4.08 14.40
N GLU A 67 2.68 3.91 14.89
CA GLU A 67 1.88 2.70 14.65
C GLU A 67 1.67 2.43 13.16
N ILE A 68 1.19 3.42 12.40
CA ILE A 68 0.95 3.27 10.96
C ILE A 68 2.23 2.85 10.24
N MET A 69 3.36 3.52 10.53
CA MET A 69 4.65 3.21 9.90
C MET A 69 5.17 1.82 10.29
N CYS A 70 4.98 1.41 11.54
CA CYS A 70 5.33 0.05 11.98
C CYS A 70 4.51 -1.01 11.26
N PHE A 71 3.19 -0.82 11.17
CA PHE A 71 2.32 -1.73 10.44
C PHE A 71 2.66 -1.74 8.95
N ALA A 72 2.92 -0.58 8.34
CA ALA A 72 3.31 -0.45 6.94
C ALA A 72 4.60 -1.23 6.64
N LEU A 73 5.61 -1.11 7.50
CA LEU A 73 6.85 -1.88 7.38
C LEU A 73 6.60 -3.39 7.47
N ARG A 74 5.75 -3.83 8.40
CA ARG A 74 5.40 -5.26 8.54
C ARG A 74 4.74 -5.83 7.28
N ILE A 75 3.74 -5.13 6.73
CA ILE A 75 3.06 -5.58 5.51
C ILE A 75 3.99 -5.52 4.29
N ASN A 76 4.87 -4.50 4.20
CA ASN A 76 5.81 -4.34 3.10
C ASN A 76 6.88 -5.44 3.09
N SER A 77 7.43 -5.78 4.25
CA SER A 77 8.39 -6.87 4.38
C SER A 77 7.77 -8.24 4.05
N SER A 78 6.50 -8.46 4.45
CA SER A 78 5.79 -9.70 4.13
C SER A 78 5.48 -9.81 2.63
N ALA A 79 5.03 -8.70 2.03
CA ALA A 79 4.84 -8.59 0.59
C ALA A 79 6.14 -8.84 -0.19
N THR A 80 7.25 -8.30 0.29
CA THR A 80 8.59 -8.49 -0.31
C THR A 80 8.96 -9.97 -0.36
N LEU A 81 8.73 -10.71 0.73
CA LEU A 81 9.00 -12.15 0.77
C LEU A 81 8.10 -12.93 -0.19
N GLU A 82 6.81 -12.60 -0.30
CA GLU A 82 5.91 -13.26 -1.28
C GLU A 82 6.38 -13.02 -2.72
N VAL A 83 6.78 -11.78 -3.04
CA VAL A 83 7.26 -11.42 -4.38
C VAL A 83 8.55 -12.18 -4.71
N GLN A 84 9.48 -12.28 -3.77
CA GLN A 84 10.69 -13.08 -3.96
C GLN A 84 10.39 -14.57 -4.11
N TYR A 85 9.47 -15.10 -3.32
CA TYR A 85 9.03 -16.50 -3.42
C TYR A 85 8.44 -16.78 -4.81
N ASP A 86 7.54 -15.92 -5.28
CA ASP A 86 6.95 -16.01 -6.61
C ASP A 86 8.00 -15.90 -7.73
N LYS A 87 9.01 -15.04 -7.58
CA LYS A 87 10.10 -14.88 -8.56
C LYS A 87 10.95 -16.14 -8.65
N ARG A 88 11.46 -16.65 -7.52
CA ARG A 88 12.29 -17.86 -7.48
C ARG A 88 11.57 -19.09 -8.03
N HIS A 89 10.30 -19.27 -7.67
CA HIS A 89 9.50 -20.38 -8.18
C HIS A 89 9.28 -20.30 -9.71
N ARG A 90 9.29 -19.11 -10.31
CA ARG A 90 9.25 -18.98 -11.77
C ARG A 90 10.59 -19.26 -12.43
N ASP A 91 11.67 -18.73 -11.87
CA ASP A 91 13.01 -18.79 -12.47
C ASP A 91 13.62 -20.20 -12.37
N GLU A 92 13.40 -20.89 -11.25
CA GLU A 92 14.03 -22.19 -10.98
C GLU A 92 13.25 -23.38 -11.53
N GLY A 93 12.00 -23.19 -11.99
CA GLY A 93 11.15 -24.26 -12.54
C GLY A 93 10.83 -25.41 -11.57
N ASP A 94 11.38 -25.37 -10.36
CA ASP A 94 11.24 -26.39 -9.34
C ASP A 94 9.87 -26.28 -8.68
N ALA A 95 8.90 -26.99 -9.27
CA ALA A 95 7.56 -27.21 -8.74
C ALA A 95 7.53 -27.97 -7.39
N ARG A 96 8.70 -28.25 -6.80
CA ARG A 96 8.90 -28.77 -5.44
C ARG A 96 9.44 -27.71 -4.48
N GLY A 97 9.18 -26.42 -4.75
CA GLY A 97 9.32 -25.38 -3.75
C GLY A 97 8.70 -25.85 -2.42
N ASP A 98 9.55 -25.94 -1.40
CA ASP A 98 9.26 -26.57 -0.11
C ASP A 98 7.90 -26.13 0.43
N GLN A 99 6.92 -27.04 0.50
CA GLN A 99 5.57 -26.74 0.98
C GLN A 99 5.60 -26.14 2.39
N SER A 100 6.60 -26.50 3.20
CA SER A 100 6.84 -25.91 4.53
C SER A 100 7.14 -24.42 4.44
N THR A 101 7.97 -24.03 3.48
CA THR A 101 8.31 -22.64 3.17
C THR A 101 7.08 -21.84 2.72
N GLN A 102 6.25 -22.40 1.82
CA GLN A 102 5.00 -21.75 1.40
C GLN A 102 4.01 -21.60 2.56
N PHE A 103 3.92 -22.61 3.43
CA PHE A 103 3.06 -22.56 4.62
C PHE A 103 3.52 -21.49 5.60
N ALA A 104 4.83 -21.39 5.87
CA ALA A 104 5.40 -20.37 6.74
C ALA A 104 5.13 -18.94 6.22
N LEU A 105 5.27 -18.73 4.90
CA LEU A 105 4.94 -17.46 4.25
C LEU A 105 3.48 -17.08 4.44
N ARG A 106 2.57 -18.03 4.22
CA ARG A 106 1.14 -17.82 4.43
C ARG A 106 0.82 -17.47 5.87
N ALA A 107 1.44 -18.16 6.83
CA ALA A 107 1.27 -17.86 8.24
C ALA A 107 1.72 -16.42 8.55
N GLU A 108 2.82 -15.94 7.97
CA GLU A 108 3.26 -14.55 8.13
C GLU A 108 2.32 -13.55 7.42
N LEU A 109 1.79 -13.87 6.24
CA LEU A 109 0.80 -13.01 5.58
C LEU A 109 -0.47 -12.87 6.43
N VAL A 110 -1.00 -13.99 6.94
CA VAL A 110 -2.17 -14.01 7.83
C VAL A 110 -1.90 -13.25 9.12
N ASP A 111 -0.72 -13.38 9.72
CA ASP A 111 -0.36 -12.60 10.91
C ASP A 111 -0.31 -11.09 10.65
N ASN A 112 0.03 -10.69 9.42
CA ASN A 112 0.05 -9.28 9.01
C ASN A 112 -1.28 -8.80 8.40
N PHE A 113 -2.32 -9.63 8.40
CA PHE A 113 -3.69 -9.22 8.09
C PHE A 113 -4.16 -8.12 9.04
N ASP A 114 -4.02 -8.33 10.36
CA ASP A 114 -4.43 -7.35 11.37
C ASP A 114 -3.67 -6.03 11.19
N ALA A 115 -2.38 -6.06 10.86
CA ALA A 115 -1.60 -4.86 10.59
C ALA A 115 -2.22 -3.99 9.47
N ALA A 116 -2.69 -4.62 8.38
CA ALA A 116 -3.39 -3.90 7.31
C ALA A 116 -4.73 -3.31 7.79
N LEU A 117 -5.48 -4.05 8.60
CA LEU A 117 -6.74 -3.55 9.19
C LEU A 117 -6.50 -2.36 10.12
N GLN A 118 -5.46 -2.42 10.96
CA GLN A 118 -5.14 -1.34 11.90
C GLN A 118 -4.74 -0.06 11.17
N ILE A 119 -3.96 -0.14 10.08
CA ILE A 119 -3.65 1.04 9.24
C ILE A 119 -4.94 1.73 8.78
N ILE A 120 -5.86 0.96 8.17
CA ILE A 120 -7.12 1.48 7.66
C ILE A 120 -7.95 2.06 8.81
N LYS A 121 -8.04 1.35 9.93
CA LYS A 121 -8.83 1.79 11.09
C LYS A 121 -8.31 3.10 11.67
N ILE A 122 -7.01 3.20 11.91
CA ILE A 122 -6.38 4.39 12.48
C ILE A 122 -6.60 5.58 11.54
N ILE A 123 -6.36 5.41 10.24
CA ILE A 123 -6.48 6.51 9.27
C ILE A 123 -7.93 6.94 9.04
N CYS A 124 -8.85 5.97 8.91
CA CYS A 124 -10.24 6.26 8.54
C CYS A 124 -11.15 6.58 9.74
N SER A 125 -10.79 6.15 10.96
CA SER A 125 -11.68 6.25 12.14
C SER A 125 -11.15 7.17 13.24
N GLU A 126 -9.83 7.36 13.36
CA GLU A 126 -9.26 8.13 14.47
C GLU A 126 -8.95 9.57 14.03
N PRO A 127 -9.23 10.58 14.87
CA PRO A 127 -8.81 11.95 14.59
C PRO A 127 -7.30 12.04 14.78
N LEU A 128 -6.55 11.87 13.69
CA LEU A 128 -5.10 11.95 13.67
C LEU A 128 -4.63 13.41 13.82
N TYR A 129 -4.11 13.76 14.99
CA TYR A 129 -3.49 15.07 15.23
C TYR A 129 -1.96 14.92 15.29
N PHE A 130 -1.26 15.34 14.23
CA PHE A 130 0.21 15.31 14.17
C PHE A 130 0.87 16.52 14.83
N ASN A 131 0.08 17.53 15.24
CA ASN A 131 0.57 18.69 15.97
C ASN A 131 -0.42 19.10 17.09
N PRO A 132 -0.16 18.73 18.36
CA PRO A 132 -1.03 19.09 19.49
C PRO A 132 -1.02 20.60 19.80
N ALA A 133 -0.09 21.39 19.23
CA ALA A 133 -0.05 22.84 19.38
C ALA A 133 -0.89 23.60 18.33
N HIS A 134 -1.53 22.91 17.38
CA HIS A 134 -2.30 23.57 16.33
C HIS A 134 -3.70 23.98 16.84
N PRO A 135 -4.08 25.28 16.77
CA PRO A 135 -5.36 25.80 17.29
C PRO A 135 -6.61 25.23 16.60
N ALA A 136 -6.42 24.42 15.54
CA ALA A 136 -7.49 23.71 14.86
C ALA A 136 -8.09 22.56 15.71
N ALA A 137 -7.43 22.08 16.77
CA ALA A 137 -8.00 21.06 17.65
C ALA A 137 -9.33 21.48 18.33
N SER A 138 -9.66 22.78 18.32
CA SER A 138 -10.84 23.35 18.98
C SER A 138 -12.06 23.61 18.07
N MET A 139 -12.02 23.36 16.76
CA MET A 139 -13.11 23.73 15.84
C MET A 139 -13.75 22.54 15.11
N ALA A 140 -14.35 21.65 15.90
CA ALA A 140 -14.81 20.32 15.50
C ALA A 140 -16.01 20.22 14.52
N SER A 141 -16.51 21.30 13.89
CA SER A 141 -17.78 21.23 13.12
C SER A 141 -17.70 21.52 11.61
N ARG A 142 -16.52 21.86 11.05
CA ARG A 142 -16.33 22.07 9.59
C ARG A 142 -15.13 21.29 9.02
N GLN A 143 -14.71 20.24 9.73
CA GLN A 143 -13.33 19.81 9.75
C GLN A 143 -13.06 18.46 9.09
N ASP A 144 -14.07 17.77 8.58
CA ASP A 144 -13.88 16.46 7.95
C ASP A 144 -13.07 16.57 6.64
N ASP A 145 -13.31 17.60 5.84
CA ASP A 145 -12.59 17.85 4.57
C ASP A 145 -11.13 18.29 4.73
N LEU A 146 -10.76 18.83 5.89
CA LEU A 146 -9.40 19.31 6.19
C LEU A 146 -8.55 18.28 6.94
N ARG A 147 -9.18 17.29 7.60
CA ARG A 147 -8.48 16.24 8.34
C ARG A 147 -7.55 15.44 7.44
N PHE A 148 -8.06 14.98 6.30
CA PHE A 148 -7.28 14.18 5.35
C PHE A 148 -6.26 15.00 4.56
N LYS A 149 -6.53 16.29 4.33
CA LYS A 149 -5.61 17.20 3.61
C LYS A 149 -4.41 17.64 4.45
N ALA A 150 -4.50 17.49 5.77
CA ALA A 150 -3.42 17.82 6.71
C ALA A 150 -2.57 16.60 7.10
N LEU A 151 -2.92 15.39 6.62
CA LEU A 151 -2.11 14.20 6.85
C LEU A 151 -0.82 14.26 6.04
N PRO A 152 0.29 13.75 6.57
CA PRO A 152 1.46 13.44 5.75
C PRO A 152 1.06 12.56 4.55
N LYS A 153 1.66 12.80 3.37
CA LYS A 153 1.47 11.94 2.18
C LYS A 153 1.72 10.46 2.49
N SER A 154 2.55 10.20 3.49
CA SER A 154 2.81 8.85 3.97
C SER A 154 1.58 8.10 4.49
N CYS A 155 0.66 8.78 5.17
CA CYS A 155 -0.57 8.13 5.59
C CYS A 155 -1.41 7.68 4.39
N PHE A 156 -1.47 8.50 3.33
CA PHE A 156 -2.18 8.15 2.09
C PHE A 156 -1.56 6.91 1.41
N HIS A 157 -0.24 6.86 1.27
CA HIS A 157 0.44 5.69 0.71
C HIS A 157 0.26 4.44 1.57
N ALA A 158 0.37 4.55 2.89
CA ALA A 158 0.13 3.43 3.80
C ALA A 158 -1.31 2.90 3.68
N LEU A 159 -2.30 3.79 3.58
CA LEU A 159 -3.70 3.43 3.39
C LEU A 159 -3.91 2.63 2.10
N LEU A 160 -3.38 3.13 0.98
CA LEU A 160 -3.50 2.45 -0.30
C LEU A 160 -2.74 1.13 -0.32
N PHE A 161 -1.54 1.10 0.25
CA PHE A 161 -0.75 -0.11 0.33
C PHE A 161 -1.45 -1.21 1.14
N ALA A 162 -1.99 -0.86 2.32
CA ALA A 162 -2.81 -1.76 3.12
C ALA A 162 -4.05 -2.24 2.37
N THR A 163 -4.74 -1.33 1.66
CA THR A 163 -5.94 -1.67 0.87
C THR A 163 -5.62 -2.64 -0.26
N PHE A 164 -4.54 -2.39 -1.01
CA PHE A 164 -4.10 -3.28 -2.09
C PHE A 164 -3.59 -4.61 -1.58
N PHE A 165 -2.90 -4.63 -0.43
CA PHE A 165 -2.52 -5.85 0.25
C PHE A 165 -3.74 -6.72 0.59
N LEU A 166 -4.81 -6.14 1.15
CA LEU A 166 -6.06 -6.86 1.41
C LEU A 166 -6.72 -7.36 0.12
N LEU A 167 -6.84 -6.51 -0.90
CA LEU A 167 -7.41 -6.86 -2.19
C LEU A 167 -6.65 -8.01 -2.89
N ARG A 168 -5.33 -8.03 -2.73
CA ARG A 168 -4.43 -9.02 -3.32
C ARG A 168 -4.53 -10.38 -2.63
N TYR A 169 -4.49 -10.40 -1.30
CA TYR A 169 -4.27 -11.63 -0.54
C TYR A 169 -5.50 -12.17 0.19
N PHE A 170 -6.49 -11.32 0.51
CA PHE A 170 -7.59 -11.69 1.43
C PHE A 170 -9.00 -11.51 0.85
N VAL A 171 -9.17 -10.71 -0.20
CA VAL A 171 -10.46 -10.56 -0.90
C VAL A 171 -10.76 -11.66 -1.93
N PRO A 172 -9.80 -12.20 -2.70
CA PRO A 172 -10.09 -13.18 -3.75
C PRO A 172 -10.56 -14.52 -3.17
N ASN A 173 -11.57 -15.13 -3.79
CA ASN A 173 -12.19 -16.39 -3.34
C ASN A 173 -11.30 -17.64 -3.53
N SER A 174 -10.13 -17.53 -4.16
CA SER A 174 -9.47 -18.68 -4.81
C SER A 174 -8.43 -19.45 -3.99
N ARG A 175 -7.91 -18.90 -2.89
CA ARG A 175 -6.80 -19.55 -2.14
C ARG A 175 -7.19 -20.18 -0.81
N ASP A 176 -8.25 -19.69 -0.15
CA ASP A 176 -8.70 -20.17 1.16
C ASP A 176 -10.24 -20.29 1.20
N GLU A 177 -10.78 -21.35 0.60
CA GLU A 177 -12.21 -21.70 0.65
C GLU A 177 -12.76 -21.89 2.10
N GLY A 178 -11.88 -21.87 3.11
CA GLY A 178 -12.21 -22.10 4.51
C GLY A 178 -12.39 -20.86 5.40
N ASN A 179 -12.18 -19.63 4.91
CA ASN A 179 -12.11 -18.45 5.80
C ASN A 179 -12.97 -17.25 5.38
N ALA A 180 -14.26 -17.50 5.13
CA ALA A 180 -15.25 -16.49 4.78
C ALA A 180 -15.29 -15.28 5.73
N SER A 181 -15.01 -15.49 7.03
CA SER A 181 -14.95 -14.41 8.02
C SER A 181 -13.82 -13.42 7.77
N ILE A 182 -12.62 -13.91 7.43
CA ILE A 182 -11.46 -13.06 7.09
C ILE A 182 -11.75 -12.29 5.80
N GLN A 183 -12.33 -12.96 4.80
CA GLN A 183 -12.68 -12.32 3.52
C GLN A 183 -13.70 -11.19 3.70
N GLU A 184 -14.74 -11.43 4.49
CA GLU A 184 -15.76 -10.43 4.78
C GLU A 184 -15.17 -9.25 5.58
N THR A 185 -14.31 -9.54 6.55
CA THR A 185 -13.59 -8.50 7.31
C THR A 185 -12.70 -7.66 6.38
N ALA A 186 -11.97 -8.30 5.46
CA ALA A 186 -11.15 -7.62 4.47
C ALA A 186 -11.99 -6.71 3.57
N ARG A 187 -13.11 -7.21 3.04
CA ARG A 187 -14.03 -6.44 2.18
C ARG A 187 -14.59 -5.22 2.89
N ASN A 188 -14.97 -5.36 4.16
CA ASN A 188 -15.47 -4.25 4.96
C ASN A 188 -14.40 -3.17 5.17
N HIS A 189 -13.15 -3.54 5.43
CA HIS A 189 -12.06 -2.56 5.57
C HIS A 189 -11.66 -1.92 4.23
N VAL A 190 -11.68 -2.67 3.13
CA VAL A 190 -11.50 -2.11 1.78
C VAL A 190 -12.60 -1.09 1.48
N ARG A 191 -13.86 -1.36 1.86
CA ARG A 191 -14.97 -0.42 1.74
C ARG A 191 -14.73 0.84 2.56
N MET A 192 -14.31 0.69 3.82
CA MET A 192 -13.96 1.84 4.68
C MET A 192 -12.86 2.71 4.06
N ALA A 193 -11.81 2.10 3.50
CA ALA A 193 -10.74 2.84 2.83
C ALA A 193 -11.27 3.57 1.58
N TYR A 194 -12.09 2.93 0.77
CA TYR A 194 -12.73 3.56 -0.40
C TYR A 194 -13.59 4.77 0.00
N GLU A 195 -14.48 4.61 0.99
CA GLU A 195 -15.35 5.68 1.47
C GLU A 195 -14.54 6.85 2.03
N CYS A 196 -13.49 6.53 2.80
CA CYS A 196 -12.54 7.53 3.31
C CYS A 196 -11.89 8.34 2.19
N LEU A 197 -11.32 7.67 1.19
CA LEU A 197 -10.70 8.33 0.03
C LEU A 197 -11.72 9.15 -0.77
N ARG A 198 -12.91 8.60 -1.00
CA ARG A 198 -13.97 9.24 -1.78
C ARG A 198 -14.49 10.52 -1.10
N ASN A 199 -14.64 10.49 0.22
CA ASN A 199 -15.10 11.63 1.00
C ASN A 199 -14.02 12.73 1.13
N ALA A 200 -12.74 12.34 1.18
CA ALA A 200 -11.63 13.28 1.23
C ALA A 200 -11.31 13.93 -0.13
N ALA A 201 -11.67 13.25 -1.21
CA ALA A 201 -11.38 13.65 -2.58
C ALA A 201 -12.20 14.86 -3.05
N ARG A 202 -11.54 15.76 -3.77
CA ARG A 202 -12.19 16.68 -4.69
C ARG A 202 -12.52 15.92 -5.98
N PRO A 203 -13.64 16.23 -6.66
CA PRO A 203 -13.94 15.67 -7.97
C PRO A 203 -13.05 16.31 -9.05
N ASP A 204 -11.75 16.11 -8.92
CA ASP A 204 -10.69 16.58 -9.82
C ASP A 204 -9.78 15.40 -10.14
N LEU A 205 -9.45 15.21 -11.41
CA LEU A 205 -8.56 14.14 -11.87
C LEU A 205 -7.11 14.34 -11.40
N ALA A 206 -6.73 15.57 -11.02
CA ALA A 206 -5.46 15.85 -10.38
C ALA A 206 -5.43 15.44 -8.89
N ASP A 207 -6.58 15.12 -8.28
CA ASP A 207 -6.65 14.75 -6.88
C ASP A 207 -6.20 13.28 -6.68
N GLU A 208 -5.10 13.09 -5.96
CA GLU A 208 -4.56 11.79 -5.57
C GLU A 208 -5.59 10.91 -4.85
N MET A 209 -6.43 11.49 -3.99
CA MET A 209 -7.47 10.75 -3.26
C MET A 209 -8.57 10.25 -4.22
N TYR A 210 -8.94 11.08 -5.21
CA TYR A 210 -9.93 10.69 -6.23
C TYR A 210 -9.40 9.53 -7.08
N ARG A 211 -8.16 9.64 -7.57
CA ARG A 211 -7.49 8.57 -8.33
C ARG A 211 -7.38 7.28 -7.50
N GLY A 212 -6.97 7.39 -6.24
CA GLY A 212 -6.90 6.27 -5.31
C GLY A 212 -8.25 5.56 -5.11
N ALA A 213 -9.32 6.33 -4.87
CA ALA A 213 -10.67 5.80 -4.72
C ALA A 213 -11.13 5.04 -5.99
N ALA A 214 -10.90 5.62 -7.18
CA ALA A 214 -11.27 5.00 -8.46
C ALA A 214 -10.54 3.66 -8.70
N VAL A 215 -9.26 3.58 -8.34
CA VAL A 215 -8.48 2.35 -8.41
C VAL A 215 -9.05 1.30 -7.44
N VAL A 216 -9.26 1.66 -6.17
CA VAL A 216 -9.83 0.73 -5.18
C VAL A 216 -11.20 0.21 -5.60
N GLU A 217 -12.05 1.08 -6.14
CA GLU A 217 -13.36 0.69 -6.68
C GLU A 217 -13.21 -0.33 -7.82
N THR A 218 -12.38 -0.02 -8.81
CA THR A 218 -12.16 -0.90 -9.98
C THR A 218 -11.66 -2.28 -9.55
N LEU A 219 -10.67 -2.30 -8.64
CA LEU A 219 -10.07 -3.54 -8.17
C LEU A 219 -11.00 -4.34 -7.26
N SER A 220 -11.77 -3.69 -6.38
CA SER A 220 -12.72 -4.37 -5.50
C SER A 220 -13.84 -5.06 -6.28
N ARG A 221 -14.30 -4.47 -7.39
CA ARG A 221 -15.26 -5.11 -8.31
C ARG A 221 -14.63 -6.31 -9.03
N ALA A 222 -13.42 -6.14 -9.56
CA ALA A 222 -12.72 -7.20 -10.27
C ALA A 222 -12.37 -8.39 -9.36
N ALA A 223 -11.99 -8.14 -8.11
CA ALA A 223 -11.69 -9.19 -7.14
C ALA A 223 -12.88 -10.09 -6.80
N GLN A 224 -14.10 -9.59 -7.02
CA GLN A 224 -15.35 -10.34 -6.79
C GLN A 224 -15.86 -11.04 -8.05
N CYS A 225 -15.66 -10.42 -9.22
CA CYS A 225 -16.38 -10.81 -10.45
C CYS A 225 -15.47 -11.34 -11.57
N SER A 226 -14.15 -11.16 -11.50
CA SER A 226 -13.24 -11.49 -12.60
C SER A 226 -12.35 -12.70 -12.29
N PRO A 227 -12.40 -13.77 -13.11
CA PRO A 227 -11.43 -14.87 -13.05
C PRO A 227 -9.99 -14.38 -13.27
N GLU A 228 -9.82 -13.35 -14.11
CA GLU A 228 -8.52 -12.77 -14.46
C GLU A 228 -7.79 -12.16 -13.25
N TRP A 229 -8.53 -11.73 -12.22
CA TRP A 229 -7.95 -11.24 -10.98
C TRP A 229 -7.19 -12.34 -10.22
N ASN A 230 -7.75 -13.56 -10.20
CA ASN A 230 -7.13 -14.71 -9.54
C ASN A 230 -5.90 -15.23 -10.29
N GLU A 231 -5.89 -15.07 -11.61
CA GLU A 231 -4.77 -15.48 -12.46
C GLU A 231 -3.68 -14.43 -12.56
N TYR A 232 -3.94 -13.21 -12.08
CA TYR A 232 -2.97 -12.13 -12.14
C TYR A 232 -1.82 -12.37 -11.17
N LYS A 233 -0.67 -12.68 -11.75
CA LYS A 233 0.59 -12.79 -11.01
C LYS A 233 1.38 -11.49 -11.11
N PRO A 234 2.19 -11.16 -10.10
CA PRO A 234 2.97 -9.93 -10.09
C PRO A 234 3.86 -9.88 -11.35
N ARG A 235 3.88 -8.74 -12.03
CA ARG A 235 4.75 -8.55 -13.20
C ARG A 235 6.03 -7.82 -12.84
N THR A 236 5.97 -6.98 -11.81
CA THR A 236 7.09 -6.13 -11.40
C THR A 236 7.75 -6.71 -10.17
N HIS A 237 8.69 -7.65 -10.35
CA HIS A 237 9.38 -8.27 -9.20
C HIS A 237 10.56 -7.45 -8.68
N ASP A 238 11.08 -6.54 -9.50
CA ASP A 238 12.30 -5.78 -9.20
C ASP A 238 12.08 -4.65 -8.20
N ARG A 239 10.81 -4.42 -7.80
CA ARG A 239 10.41 -3.38 -6.84
C ARG A 239 9.87 -3.95 -5.53
N LEU A 240 10.13 -5.22 -5.24
CA LEU A 240 9.88 -5.85 -3.93
C LEU A 240 8.42 -5.64 -3.47
N GLY A 241 8.18 -5.25 -2.21
CA GLY A 241 6.84 -4.99 -1.71
C GLY A 241 6.08 -3.88 -2.46
N ALA A 242 6.78 -2.90 -3.05
CA ALA A 242 6.13 -1.87 -3.87
C ALA A 242 5.49 -2.43 -5.15
N SER A 243 5.89 -3.64 -5.58
CA SER A 243 5.26 -4.37 -6.70
C SER A 243 3.74 -4.42 -6.58
N ILE A 244 3.21 -4.60 -5.36
CA ILE A 244 1.76 -4.66 -5.10
C ILE A 244 1.07 -3.40 -5.60
N MET A 245 1.66 -2.22 -5.39
CA MET A 245 1.08 -0.95 -5.86
C MET A 245 1.12 -0.86 -7.39
N PHE A 246 2.25 -1.17 -8.01
CA PHE A 246 2.37 -1.15 -9.48
C PHE A 246 1.44 -2.15 -10.15
N ASP A 247 1.30 -3.33 -9.55
CA ASP A 247 0.46 -4.40 -10.03
C ASP A 247 -1.01 -4.07 -9.88
N ALA A 248 -1.41 -3.49 -8.74
CA ALA A 248 -2.75 -2.97 -8.53
C ALA A 248 -3.11 -1.90 -9.57
N LEU A 249 -2.22 -0.94 -9.80
CA LEU A 249 -2.46 0.14 -10.77
C LEU A 249 -2.48 -0.36 -12.21
N GLY A 250 -1.50 -1.17 -12.60
CA GLY A 250 -1.44 -1.78 -13.92
C GLY A 250 -2.65 -2.68 -14.19
N MET A 251 -3.18 -3.35 -13.17
CA MET A 251 -4.42 -4.12 -13.28
C MET A 251 -5.65 -3.22 -13.41
N ALA A 252 -5.79 -2.18 -12.57
CA ALA A 252 -6.90 -1.24 -12.67
C ALA A 252 -6.98 -0.60 -14.06
N ASN A 253 -5.83 -0.20 -14.62
CA ASN A 253 -5.75 0.32 -15.99
C ASN A 253 -6.20 -0.69 -17.04
N ARG A 254 -5.72 -1.94 -16.93
CA ARG A 254 -6.13 -3.01 -17.85
C ARG A 254 -7.64 -3.22 -17.80
N LEU A 255 -8.22 -3.30 -16.61
CA LEU A 255 -9.65 -3.50 -16.40
C LEU A 255 -10.47 -2.33 -16.97
N ARG A 256 -9.97 -1.10 -16.86
CA ARG A 256 -10.61 0.10 -17.45
C ARG A 256 -10.51 0.14 -18.97
N SER A 257 -9.37 -0.28 -19.53
CA SER A 257 -9.12 -0.31 -20.98
C SER A 257 -9.83 -1.45 -21.71
N LYS A 258 -10.34 -2.44 -20.99
CA LYS A 258 -11.20 -3.48 -21.56
C LYS A 258 -12.60 -2.88 -21.69
N PRO A 259 -13.14 -2.70 -22.91
CA PRO A 259 -14.56 -2.45 -23.03
C PRO A 259 -15.27 -3.61 -22.34
N THR A 260 -16.12 -3.30 -21.36
CA THR A 260 -17.06 -4.25 -20.79
C THR A 260 -17.92 -4.75 -21.94
N HIS A 261 -17.51 -5.84 -22.57
CA HIS A 261 -18.38 -6.69 -23.38
C HIS A 261 -19.36 -7.33 -22.40
N LEU A 262 -20.35 -6.53 -21.97
CA LEU A 262 -21.67 -7.06 -21.74
C LEU A 262 -22.09 -7.63 -23.10
N THR A 263 -22.27 -8.94 -23.16
CA THR A 263 -22.76 -9.67 -24.32
C THR A 263 -24.09 -9.09 -24.77
N THR A 264 -24.04 -8.18 -25.74
CA THR A 264 -25.04 -8.07 -26.79
C THR A 264 -24.28 -8.15 -28.10
N ASP A 265 -24.51 -9.24 -28.82
CA ASP A 265 -24.16 -9.37 -30.23
C ASP A 265 -24.55 -8.08 -30.96
N LEU A 266 -23.57 -7.42 -31.60
CA LEU A 266 -23.67 -6.69 -32.88
C LEU A 266 -22.35 -5.92 -33.16
N ASP A 267 -21.63 -6.47 -34.15
CA ASP A 267 -20.82 -5.82 -35.19
C ASP A 267 -19.59 -4.91 -34.89
N ALA A 268 -18.45 -5.51 -35.29
CA ALA A 268 -17.38 -4.96 -36.16
C ALA A 268 -16.11 -4.32 -35.55
N PRO A 269 -14.94 -4.46 -36.22
CA PRO A 269 -13.62 -4.45 -35.57
C PRO A 269 -12.87 -3.12 -35.70
N GLN A 270 -12.15 -2.72 -34.64
CA GLN A 270 -11.11 -1.68 -34.72
C GLN A 270 -9.74 -2.24 -34.31
N GLN A 271 -8.74 -1.92 -35.13
CA GLN A 271 -7.36 -2.41 -35.09
C GLN A 271 -6.52 -1.81 -33.94
N PRO A 272 -5.42 -2.47 -33.53
CA PRO A 272 -4.60 -2.03 -32.40
C PRO A 272 -3.64 -0.90 -32.79
N ILE A 273 -3.62 0.17 -31.99
CA ILE A 273 -2.59 1.20 -32.02
C ILE A 273 -1.34 0.65 -31.30
N ARG A 274 -0.23 0.54 -32.04
CA ARG A 274 1.10 0.16 -31.53
C ARG A 274 1.58 1.15 -30.46
N ALA A 275 2.03 0.62 -29.32
CA ALA A 275 2.77 1.36 -28.31
C ALA A 275 4.28 1.11 -28.51
N ASP A 276 4.97 2.07 -29.13
CA ASP A 276 6.42 2.20 -29.03
C ASP A 276 6.72 3.61 -28.49
N THR A 277 7.04 3.71 -27.20
CA THR A 277 7.77 4.87 -26.67
C THR A 277 8.93 4.40 -25.81
N PRO A 278 10.15 4.92 -26.01
CA PRO A 278 11.34 4.41 -25.35
C PRO A 278 11.44 4.86 -23.90
N PHE A 279 11.89 3.92 -23.08
CA PHE A 279 12.40 4.11 -21.72
C PHE A 279 13.64 5.03 -21.72
N MET A 280 13.59 6.17 -21.05
CA MET A 280 14.71 7.07 -20.70
C MET A 280 14.47 7.50 -19.24
N ALA A 281 15.32 7.21 -18.25
CA ALA A 281 16.71 7.65 -18.04
C ALA A 281 16.84 9.16 -17.78
N GLY A 282 16.86 9.53 -16.48
CA GLY A 282 17.40 10.78 -15.96
C GLY A 282 16.38 11.83 -15.49
N LEU A 283 16.70 12.46 -14.34
CA LEU A 283 16.14 13.68 -13.70
C LEU A 283 15.32 13.44 -12.41
N PRO A 284 15.15 14.47 -11.55
CA PRO A 284 16.12 14.97 -10.58
C PRO A 284 15.65 14.66 -9.14
N GLU A 285 16.59 14.43 -8.22
CA GLU A 285 16.31 14.20 -6.80
C GLU A 285 15.65 15.41 -6.15
N THR A 286 14.44 15.24 -5.62
CA THR A 286 13.83 16.18 -4.67
C THR A 286 13.17 15.43 -3.51
N ASP A 287 13.74 15.61 -2.31
CA ASP A 287 13.12 15.60 -0.97
C ASP A 287 12.02 14.58 -0.63
N SER A 288 12.16 13.29 -1.02
CA SER A 288 11.28 12.18 -0.58
C SER A 288 11.97 11.14 0.31
N LEU A 289 12.93 11.57 1.13
CA LEU A 289 13.75 10.73 2.01
C LEU A 289 12.97 9.79 2.93
N GLU A 290 11.74 10.12 3.33
CA GLU A 290 10.94 9.25 4.20
C GLU A 290 10.42 8.00 3.47
N TRP A 291 10.03 8.10 2.20
CA TRP A 291 9.49 6.97 1.43
C TRP A 291 10.53 6.18 0.68
N ASP A 292 11.60 6.85 0.21
CA ASP A 292 12.72 6.18 -0.44
C ASP A 292 13.41 5.17 0.50
N MET A 293 13.27 5.35 1.82
CA MET A 293 13.71 4.38 2.83
C MET A 293 12.77 3.17 3.01
N PHE A 294 11.44 3.33 2.86
CA PHE A 294 10.48 2.23 3.02
C PHE A 294 10.25 1.45 1.71
N PHE A 295 10.28 2.14 0.57
CA PHE A 295 10.25 1.54 -0.77
C PHE A 295 11.53 1.93 -1.48
N GLN A 296 12.61 1.17 -1.26
CA GLN A 296 13.88 1.39 -1.95
C GLN A 296 13.66 1.52 -3.46
N GLY A 297 13.86 2.74 -3.99
CA GLY A 297 13.81 3.04 -5.43
C GLY A 297 12.43 3.36 -6.02
N VAL A 298 11.45 3.81 -5.22
CA VAL A 298 10.15 4.26 -5.74
C VAL A 298 9.76 5.64 -5.20
N HIS A 299 9.94 6.67 -6.03
CA HIS A 299 9.19 7.92 -5.88
C HIS A 299 7.71 7.62 -6.12
N ALA A 300 6.94 7.42 -5.04
CA ALA A 300 5.52 7.12 -5.11
C ALA A 300 4.74 8.14 -5.97
N ASP A 301 5.16 9.40 -5.95
CA ASP A 301 4.64 10.52 -6.74
C ASP A 301 4.71 10.24 -8.26
N GLN A 302 5.78 9.58 -8.73
CA GLN A 302 5.93 9.21 -10.14
C GLN A 302 4.98 8.07 -10.53
N VAL A 303 4.68 7.16 -9.60
CA VAL A 303 3.86 5.97 -9.87
C VAL A 303 2.45 6.33 -10.32
N TRP A 304 1.88 7.36 -9.70
CA TRP A 304 0.52 7.84 -10.00
C TRP A 304 0.43 8.54 -11.34
N ASP A 305 1.43 9.36 -11.68
CA ASP A 305 1.40 10.17 -12.89
C ASP A 305 1.72 9.36 -14.15
N TYR A 306 2.52 8.30 -14.04
CA TYR A 306 2.79 7.36 -15.14
C TYR A 306 1.69 6.32 -15.34
N ALA A 307 1.05 5.86 -14.25
CA ALA A 307 0.03 4.84 -14.33
C ALA A 307 -1.35 5.41 -14.67
N TRP A 308 -1.68 6.65 -14.33
CA TRP A 308 -3.02 7.20 -14.52
C TRP A 308 -3.02 8.47 -15.39
N PRO A 309 -2.74 8.37 -16.71
CA PRO A 309 -2.70 9.54 -17.58
C PRO A 309 -4.08 10.22 -17.62
N LEU A 310 -4.08 11.54 -17.41
CA LEU A 310 -5.25 12.43 -17.31
C LEU A 310 -6.14 12.50 -18.56
N ASN A 311 -5.86 11.73 -19.62
CA ASN A 311 -6.36 12.01 -20.96
C ASN A 311 -7.57 11.20 -21.43
N ASP A 312 -8.11 10.28 -20.63
CA ASP A 312 -9.36 9.60 -21.01
C ASP A 312 -10.30 9.49 -19.82
N VAL A 313 -11.38 10.28 -19.86
CA VAL A 313 -12.77 9.82 -19.96
C VAL A 313 -13.64 11.07 -20.03
N GLY A 314 -13.95 11.48 -21.26
CA GLY A 314 -15.20 12.18 -21.49
C GLY A 314 -16.34 11.19 -21.24
N ASN A 315 -17.35 11.66 -20.49
CA ASN A 315 -18.68 11.06 -20.39
C ASN A 315 -18.82 9.85 -19.43
N GLN A 316 -19.02 10.12 -18.13
CA GLN A 316 -19.56 9.13 -17.16
C GLN A 316 -20.70 9.72 -16.28
N ASP A 317 -21.51 10.63 -16.83
CA ASP A 317 -22.82 10.99 -16.27
C ASP A 317 -23.92 10.14 -16.91
N ALA A 318 -23.95 8.87 -16.53
CA ALA A 318 -25.09 7.96 -16.63
C ALA A 318 -24.76 6.76 -15.73
N TRP A 319 -25.73 5.94 -15.36
CA TRP A 319 -25.55 4.64 -14.67
C TRP A 319 -25.65 4.59 -13.15
N PHE A 320 -26.40 5.49 -12.49
CA PHE A 320 -27.06 5.13 -11.24
C PHE A 320 -28.49 5.64 -11.21
N GLY A 321 -29.41 4.77 -11.63
CA GLY A 321 -30.78 4.70 -11.15
C GLY A 321 -30.92 3.49 -10.24
#